data_AF-A0A7X9IG52-F1
#
_entry.id   AF-A0A7X9IG52-F1
#
_cell.length_a   1.000
_cell.length_b   1.000
_cell.length_c   1.000
_cell.angle_alpha   90.00
_cell.angle_beta   90.00
_cell.angle_gamma   90.00
#
_symmetry.space_group_name_H-M   'P 1'
#
loop_
_entity.id
_entity.type
_entity.pdbx_description
1 polymer ?
#
loop_
_entity_poly.entity_id
_entity_poly.type
_entity_poly.pdbx_seq_one_letter_code
_entity_poly.pdbx_strand_id
1 'polypeptide(L)'
;GPNAAFAEAREGLKAGKRVDRALLRFEKDGNTWMVQVKAQDMSLNALRTPKIETRPAEGEDPDGPVLEKLYLVEQGVRFLDELYAQFLDARLGPDWRDELRSFSDWLAHGV
;
A
#
# COMPACT_ATOMS: atom_id res chain seq x y z
N GLY A 1 -19.75 4.93 3.86
CA GLY A 1 -18.87 3.91 4.47
C GLY A 1 -17.71 3.59 3.52
N PRO A 2 -16.71 2.77 3.93
CA PRO A 2 -15.52 2.46 3.13
C PRO A 2 -15.84 1.96 1.71
N ASN A 3 -16.96 1.26 1.51
CA ASN A 3 -17.40 0.80 0.18
C ASN A 3 -17.94 1.91 -0.74
N ALA A 4 -18.38 3.04 -0.19
CA ALA A 4 -18.84 4.19 -0.98
C ALA A 4 -17.66 4.93 -1.65
N ALA A 5 -16.47 4.89 -1.05
CA ALA A 5 -15.26 5.50 -1.60
C ALA A 5 -14.79 4.80 -2.89
N PHE A 6 -15.04 3.49 -3.01
CA PHE A 6 -14.73 2.74 -4.23
C PHE A 6 -15.73 2.97 -5.36
N ALA A 7 -16.96 3.41 -5.06
CA ALA A 7 -17.95 3.72 -6.10
C ALA A 7 -17.52 4.93 -6.94
N GLU A 8 -17.08 6.02 -6.31
CA GLU A 8 -16.59 7.21 -7.02
C GLU A 8 -15.29 6.91 -7.80
N ALA A 9 -14.37 6.16 -7.20
CA ALA A 9 -13.17 5.71 -7.88
C ALA A 9 -13.50 4.87 -9.13
N ARG A 10 -14.44 3.93 -9.02
CA ARG A 10 -14.91 3.08 -10.12
C ARG A 10 -15.56 3.88 -11.24
N GLU A 11 -16.46 4.81 -10.91
CA GLU A 11 -17.08 5.69 -11.91
C GLU A 11 -16.04 6.59 -12.60
N GLY A 12 -15.04 7.07 -11.86
CA GLY A 12 -13.89 7.76 -12.44
C GLY A 12 -13.14 6.90 -13.46
N LEU A 13 -12.83 5.65 -13.10
CA LEU A 13 -12.17 4.69 -14.00
C LEU A 13 -13.01 4.39 -15.25
N LYS A 14 -14.33 4.18 -15.10
CA LYS A 14 -15.25 3.99 -16.24
C LYS A 14 -15.26 5.19 -17.19
N ALA A 15 -15.17 6.40 -16.65
CA ALA A 15 -15.07 7.63 -17.42
C ALA A 15 -13.68 7.85 -18.05
N GLY A 16 -12.76 6.89 -17.94
CA GLY A 16 -11.41 6.96 -18.51
C GLY A 16 -10.39 7.74 -17.68
N LYS A 17 -10.73 8.12 -16.43
CA LYS A 17 -9.74 8.72 -15.52
C LYS A 17 -8.67 7.69 -15.18
N ARG A 18 -7.43 8.17 -15.02
CA ARG A 18 -6.30 7.37 -14.56
C ARG A 18 -6.03 7.66 -13.08
N VAL A 19 -5.58 6.64 -12.35
CA VAL A 19 -5.13 6.81 -10.97
C VAL A 19 -3.80 7.58 -10.98
N ASP A 20 -3.77 8.76 -10.37
CA ASP A 20 -2.55 9.57 -10.23
C ASP A 20 -1.82 9.28 -8.92
N ARG A 21 -2.57 9.02 -7.84
CA ARG A 21 -2.06 8.71 -6.50
C ARG A 21 -2.93 7.66 -5.82
N ALA A 22 -2.29 6.78 -5.06
CA ALA A 22 -2.97 5.81 -4.20
C ALA A 22 -2.47 5.94 -2.76
N LEU A 23 -3.37 5.99 -1.79
CA LEU A 23 -3.02 5.84 -0.37
C LEU A 23 -3.16 4.37 0.00
N LEU A 24 -2.02 3.72 0.23
CA LEU A 24 -1.94 2.32 0.63
C LEU A 24 -1.92 2.23 2.15
N ARG A 25 -2.62 1.21 2.67
CA ARG A 25 -2.64 0.86 4.08
C ARG A 25 -2.30 -0.62 4.22
N PHE A 26 -1.24 -0.92 4.96
CA PHE A 26 -0.82 -2.28 5.29
C PHE A 26 -1.11 -2.55 6.76
N GLU A 27 -1.65 -3.74 7.05
CA GLU A 27 -1.87 -4.22 8.41
C GLU A 27 -1.10 -5.52 8.61
N LYS A 28 -0.36 -5.61 9.72
CA LYS A 28 0.35 -6.83 10.11
C LYS A 28 0.49 -6.85 11.63
N ASP A 29 0.13 -7.95 12.26
CA ASP A 29 0.31 -8.15 13.72
C ASP A 29 -0.25 -7.00 14.58
N GLY A 30 -1.42 -6.46 14.20
CA GLY A 30 -2.05 -5.32 14.88
C GLY A 30 -1.41 -3.96 14.60
N ASN A 31 -0.29 -3.93 13.87
CA ASN A 31 0.38 -2.72 13.42
C ASN A 31 -0.16 -2.24 12.07
N THR A 32 -0.10 -0.93 11.84
CA THR A 32 -0.54 -0.28 10.59
C THR A 32 0.56 0.57 10.00
N TRP A 33 0.76 0.42 8.69
CA TRP A 33 1.56 1.32 7.88
C TRP A 33 0.65 2.02 6.87
N MET A 34 0.95 3.28 6.59
CA MET A 34 0.28 4.01 5.50
C MET A 34 1.31 4.73 4.65
N VAL A 35 1.17 4.67 3.34
CA VAL A 35 2.08 5.33 2.39
C VAL A 35 1.30 5.75 1.16
N GLN A 36 1.61 6.93 0.63
CA GLN A 36 1.07 7.35 -0.66
C GLN A 36 2.05 6.96 -1.77
N VAL A 37 1.55 6.37 -2.85
CA VAL A 37 2.32 6.06 -4.06
C VAL A 37 1.83 6.95 -5.20
N LYS A 38 2.76 7.57 -5.93
CA LYS A 38 2.48 8.38 -7.11
C LYS A 38 2.67 7.56 -8.39
N ALA A 39 1.68 7.55 -9.28
CA ALA A 39 1.68 6.69 -10.45
C ALA A 39 2.78 7.03 -11.49
N GLN A 40 3.18 8.30 -11.57
CA GLN A 40 4.13 8.77 -12.59
C GLN A 40 5.54 8.17 -12.43
N ASP A 41 6.00 8.03 -11.19
CA ASP A 41 7.39 7.72 -10.84
C ASP A 41 7.49 6.67 -9.73
N MET A 42 6.36 6.11 -9.28
CA MET A 42 6.26 5.18 -8.14
C MET A 42 6.86 5.73 -6.85
N SER A 43 7.01 7.06 -6.73
CA SER A 43 7.58 7.67 -5.53
C SER A 43 6.67 7.45 -4.33
N LEU A 44 7.32 7.15 -3.20
CA LEU A 44 6.68 6.95 -1.90
C LEU A 44 6.66 8.27 -1.15
N ASN A 45 5.47 8.71 -0.76
CA ASN A 45 5.26 9.94 -0.02
C ASN A 45 4.62 9.64 1.34
N ALA A 46 5.09 10.36 2.36
CA ALA A 46 4.51 10.35 3.71
C ALA A 46 4.33 8.94 4.30
N LEU A 47 5.37 8.09 4.26
CA LEU A 47 5.36 6.80 4.96
C LEU A 47 5.14 7.02 6.46
N ARG A 48 4.01 6.52 6.95
CA ARG A 48 3.65 6.46 8.37
C ARG A 48 3.84 5.04 8.84
N THR A 49 4.75 4.86 9.80
CA THR A 49 4.96 3.59 10.51
C THR A 49 4.10 3.53 11.76
N PRO A 50 4.03 2.36 12.44
CA PRO A 50 3.55 2.27 13.81
C PRO A 50 4.24 3.29 14.73
N LYS A 51 3.52 3.69 15.78
CA LYS A 51 4.08 4.53 16.84
C LYS A 51 5.06 3.70 17.66
N ILE A 52 6.18 4.31 18.01
CA ILE A 52 7.20 3.74 18.87
C ILE A 52 7.41 4.68 20.06
N GLU A 53 7.90 4.15 21.17
CA GLU A 53 8.33 5.00 22.28
C GLU A 53 9.70 5.58 21.99
N THR A 54 9.79 6.91 22.02
CA THR A 54 11.01 7.64 21.64
C THR A 54 11.88 8.01 22.83
N ARG A 55 11.44 7.71 24.05
CA ARG A 55 12.18 7.93 25.28
C ARG A 55 12.60 6.59 25.85
N PRO A 56 13.90 6.23 25.76
CA PRO A 56 14.39 5.03 26.39
C PRO A 56 14.26 5.13 27.90
N ALA A 57 13.99 4.01 28.57
CA ALA A 57 13.96 3.94 30.03
C ALA A 57 15.38 4.08 30.61
N GLU A 58 15.46 4.33 31.92
CA GLU A 58 16.75 4.44 32.60
C GLU A 58 17.51 3.11 32.52
N GLY A 59 18.72 3.15 31.96
CA GLY A 59 19.56 1.97 31.72
C GLY A 59 19.35 1.27 30.37
N GLU A 60 18.43 1.74 29.53
CA GLU A 60 18.31 1.27 28.14
C GLU A 60 19.27 1.96 27.18
N ASP A 61 19.55 1.30 26.07
CA ASP A 61 20.38 1.86 24.99
C ASP A 61 19.67 3.06 24.35
N PRO A 62 20.29 4.26 24.33
CA PRO A 62 19.70 5.43 23.69
C PRO A 62 19.41 5.25 22.18
N ASP A 63 20.07 4.32 21.51
CA ASP A 63 19.89 4.07 20.07
C ASP A 63 18.70 3.15 19.77
N GLY A 64 18.14 2.47 20.78
CA GLY A 64 17.03 1.51 20.62
C GLY A 64 15.84 2.05 19.80
N PRO A 65 15.28 3.23 20.14
CA PRO A 65 14.17 3.81 19.38
C PRO A 65 14.52 4.12 17.91
N VAL A 66 15.78 4.49 17.63
CA VAL A 66 16.22 4.78 16.25
C VAL A 66 16.28 3.48 15.45
N LEU A 67 16.84 2.42 16.03
CA LEU A 67 16.90 1.10 15.41
C LEU A 67 15.51 0.51 15.16
N GLU A 68 14.60 0.64 16.13
CA GLU A 68 13.20 0.22 15.97
C GLU A 68 12.52 1.01 14.83
N LYS A 69 12.74 2.33 14.76
CA LYS A 69 12.21 3.15 13.68
C LYS A 69 12.70 2.71 12.31
N LEU A 70 14.01 2.43 12.19
CA LEU A 70 14.62 1.96 10.95
C LEU A 70 14.00 0.63 10.50
N TYR A 71 13.88 -0.33 11.43
CA TYR A 71 13.21 -1.60 11.18
C TYR A 71 11.79 -1.41 10.65
N LEU A 72 10.99 -0.54 11.27
CA LEU A 72 9.62 -0.29 10.81
C LEU A 72 9.54 0.38 9.43
N VAL A 73 10.53 1.21 9.07
CA VAL A 73 10.64 1.80 7.72
C VAL A 73 11.00 0.71 6.71
N GLU A 74 12.00 -0.13 7.00
CA GLU A 74 12.38 -1.25 6.14
C GLU A 74 11.20 -2.21 5.89
N GLN A 75 10.43 -2.53 6.93
CA GLN A 75 9.23 -3.35 6.78
C GLN A 75 8.17 -2.69 5.89
N GLY A 76 7.97 -1.37 6.04
CA GLY A 76 7.05 -0.62 5.19
C GLY A 76 7.44 -0.64 3.71
N VAL A 77 8.74 -0.55 3.41
CA VAL A 77 9.26 -0.68 2.05
C VAL A 77 9.11 -2.11 1.54
N ARG A 78 9.40 -3.12 2.36
CA ARG A 78 9.25 -4.52 1.98
C ARG A 78 7.82 -4.86 1.57
N PHE A 79 6.80 -4.32 2.25
CA PHE A 79 5.41 -4.53 1.84
C PHE A 79 5.11 -4.03 0.42
N LEU A 80 5.75 -2.93 0.01
CA LEU A 80 5.60 -2.41 -1.35
C LEU A 80 6.32 -3.29 -2.36
N ASP A 81 7.52 -3.77 -2.03
CA ASP A 81 8.27 -4.69 -2.90
C ASP A 81 7.50 -6.01 -3.09
N GLU A 82 6.94 -6.57 -2.01
CA GLU A 82 6.12 -7.78 -2.07
C GLU A 82 4.83 -7.57 -2.87
N LEU A 83 4.15 -6.44 -2.68
CA LEU A 83 2.96 -6.09 -3.46
C LEU A 83 3.29 -5.92 -4.95
N TYR A 84 4.41 -5.27 -5.26
CA TYR A 84 4.83 -5.07 -6.64
C TYR A 84 5.27 -6.38 -7.29
N ALA A 85 5.94 -7.26 -6.57
CA ALA A 85 6.28 -8.61 -7.03
C ALA A 85 5.01 -9.41 -7.37
N GLN A 86 4.00 -9.41 -6.49
CA GLN A 86 2.71 -10.05 -6.77
C GLN A 86 2.03 -9.48 -8.03
N PHE A 87 2.10 -8.16 -8.21
CA PHE A 87 1.60 -7.53 -9.44
C PHE A 87 2.38 -8.02 -10.67
N LEU A 88 3.71 -8.09 -10.61
CA LEU A 88 4.53 -8.55 -11.72
C LEU A 88 4.24 -10.01 -12.08
N ASP A 89 4.08 -10.88 -11.08
CA ASP A 89 3.73 -12.28 -11.27
C ASP A 89 2.38 -12.42 -12.00
N ALA A 90 1.36 -11.67 -11.58
CA ALA A 90 0.07 -11.65 -12.27
C ALA A 90 0.16 -11.04 -13.68
N ARG A 91 0.92 -9.94 -13.83
CA ARG A 91 1.01 -9.16 -15.07
C ARG A 91 1.78 -9.88 -16.17
N LEU A 92 2.81 -10.65 -15.79
CA LEU A 92 3.69 -11.39 -16.69
C LEU A 92 3.31 -12.88 -16.77
N GLY A 93 2.42 -13.35 -15.89
CA GLY A 93 1.92 -14.71 -15.87
C GLY A 93 0.97 -15.05 -17.03
N PRO A 94 0.70 -16.35 -17.25
CA PRO A 94 -0.17 -16.82 -18.33
C PRO A 94 -1.62 -16.37 -18.16
N ASP A 95 -2.06 -16.12 -16.92
CA ASP A 95 -3.45 -15.84 -16.56
C ASP A 95 -3.79 -14.33 -16.61
N TRP A 96 -2.89 -13.48 -17.11
CA TRP A 96 -3.13 -12.03 -17.18
C TRP A 96 -4.43 -11.66 -17.89
N ARG A 97 -4.81 -12.40 -18.94
CA ARG A 97 -6.07 -12.19 -19.65
C ARG A 97 -7.29 -12.47 -18.79
N ASP A 98 -7.17 -13.38 -17.84
CA ASP A 98 -8.24 -13.77 -16.93
C ASP A 98 -8.41 -12.69 -15.87
N GLU A 99 -7.30 -12.16 -15.34
CA GLU A 99 -7.33 -11.02 -14.42
C GLU A 99 -7.89 -9.75 -15.04
N LEU A 100 -7.61 -9.49 -16.33
CA LEU A 100 -8.26 -8.39 -17.04
C LEU A 100 -9.77 -8.58 -17.16
N ARG A 101 -10.26 -9.81 -17.36
CA ARG A 101 -11.71 -10.08 -17.38
C ARG A 101 -12.33 -9.88 -16.01
N SER A 102 -11.74 -10.47 -14.96
CA SER A 102 -12.17 -10.29 -13.57
C SER A 102 -12.23 -8.80 -13.19
N PHE A 103 -11.19 -8.03 -13.54
CA PHE A 103 -11.16 -6.59 -13.30
C PHE A 103 -12.24 -5.84 -14.08
N SER A 104 -12.48 -6.18 -15.35
CA SER A 104 -13.53 -5.54 -16.16
C SER A 104 -14.92 -5.83 -15.61
N ASP A 105 -15.16 -7.06 -15.14
CA ASP A 105 -16.43 -7.46 -14.55
C ASP A 105 -16.68 -6.71 -13.24
N TRP A 106 -15.65 -6.59 -12.39
CA TRP A 106 -15.68 -5.77 -11.19
C TRP A 106 -15.96 -4.30 -11.51
N LEU A 107 -15.32 -3.76 -12.55
CA LEU A 107 -15.52 -2.38 -12.97
C LEU A 107 -16.96 -2.16 -13.42
N ALA A 108 -17.55 -3.09 -14.17
CA ALA A 108 -18.92 -2.97 -14.68
C ALA A 108 -19.98 -3.05 -13.58
N HIS A 109 -19.90 -4.07 -12.72
CA HIS A 109 -21.01 -4.45 -11.83
C HIS A 109 -20.81 -3.94 -10.39
N GLY A 110 -19.57 -3.76 -9.94
CA GLY A 110 -19.29 -3.67 -8.51
C GLY A 110 -19.60 -4.97 -7.78
N VAL A 111 -19.05 -5.13 -6.57
CA VAL A 111 -19.53 -6.15 -5.62
C VAL A 111 -20.62 -5.53 -4.77
#